data_AF-A0A817SS65-F1
#
_entry.id   AF-A0A817SS65-F1
#
_cell.length_a   1.000
_cell.length_b   1.000
_cell.length_c   1.000
_cell.angle_alpha   90.00
_cell.angle_beta   90.00
_cell.angle_gamma   90.00
#
_symmetry.space_group_name_H-M   'P 1'
#
loop_
_entity.id
_entity.type
_entity.pdbx_description
1 polymer ?
#
loop_
_entity_poly.entity_id
_entity_poly.type
_entity_poly.pdbx_seq_one_letter_code
_entity_poly.pdbx_strand_id
1 'polypeptide(L)'
;LVFYDGSLNSDKYIDILDKHLPTAFEKCLPHSSHEILLQQDNARPHVSIKTRKYFKKKHLHPITWPANSADLNLIENIWSMIDDKLLKFNINNTEQLKNAMQMA
;
A
#
# COMPACT_ATOMS: atom_id res chain seq x y z
N LEU A 1 -7.16 -5.14 1.68
CA LEU A 1 -6.72 -4.87 0.29
C LEU A 1 -7.58 -3.77 -0.32
N VAL A 2 -6.99 -2.90 -1.14
CA VAL A 2 -7.71 -1.89 -1.93
C VAL A 2 -7.48 -2.21 -3.40
N PHE A 3 -8.56 -2.46 -4.14
CA PHE A 3 -8.50 -2.72 -5.58
C PHE A 3 -8.79 -1.43 -6.34
N TYR A 4 -8.05 -1.20 -7.43
CA TYR A 4 -8.24 -0.06 -8.32
C TYR A 4 -8.13 -0.51 -9.77
N ASP A 5 -8.78 0.21 -10.69
CA ASP A 5 -8.75 -0.10 -12.12
C ASP A 5 -7.73 0.76 -12.87
N GLY A 6 -7.09 0.17 -13.87
CA GLY A 6 -6.05 0.79 -14.70
C GLY A 6 -4.74 1.02 -13.95
N SER A 7 -3.87 1.88 -14.50
CA SER A 7 -2.60 2.23 -13.86
C SER A 7 -2.77 3.18 -12.67
N LEU A 8 -1.92 3.03 -11.66
CA LEU A 8 -1.84 3.93 -10.52
C LEU A 8 -1.06 5.19 -10.90
N ASN A 9 -1.72 6.36 -10.85
CA ASN A 9 -1.07 7.67 -10.96
C ASN A 9 -1.08 8.36 -9.59
N SER A 10 -0.46 9.54 -9.48
CA SER A 10 -0.39 10.25 -8.18
C SER A 10 -1.77 10.61 -7.62
N ASP A 11 -2.76 10.86 -8.48
CA ASP A 11 -4.09 11.28 -8.03
C ASP A 11 -4.81 10.11 -7.37
N LYS A 12 -4.87 8.98 -8.07
CA LYS A 12 -5.41 7.73 -7.52
C LYS A 12 -4.67 7.28 -6.26
N TYR A 13 -3.33 7.43 -6.24
CA TYR A 13 -2.54 7.07 -5.07
C TYR A 13 -2.89 7.93 -3.85
N ILE A 14 -2.97 9.25 -4.03
CA ILE A 14 -3.40 10.19 -2.99
C ILE A 14 -4.82 9.86 -2.51
N ASP A 15 -5.74 9.59 -3.43
CA ASP A 15 -7.13 9.26 -3.08
C ASP A 15 -7.22 7.97 -2.25
N ILE A 16 -6.42 6.94 -2.59
CA ILE A 16 -6.34 5.70 -1.81
C ILE A 16 -5.83 5.99 -0.40
N LEU A 17 -4.75 6.77 -0.26
CA LEU A 17 -4.22 7.14 1.05
C LEU A 17 -5.25 7.94 1.86
N ASP A 18 -5.87 8.94 1.26
CA ASP A 18 -6.81 9.81 1.96
C ASP A 18 -8.04 9.06 2.48
N LYS A 19 -8.52 8.10 1.68
CA LYS A 19 -9.70 7.30 2.01
C LYS A 19 -9.42 6.19 3.01
N HIS A 20 -8.26 5.54 2.94
CA HIS A 20 -8.03 4.28 3.65
C HIS A 20 -7.00 4.36 4.78
N LEU A 21 -6.03 5.28 4.71
CA LEU A 21 -4.97 5.38 5.70
C LEU A 21 -5.49 5.76 7.11
N PRO A 22 -6.47 6.67 7.28
CA PRO A 22 -7.00 6.97 8.62
C PRO A 22 -7.58 5.75 9.32
N THR A 23 -8.41 4.96 8.63
CA THR A 23 -8.96 3.71 9.18
C THR A 23 -7.87 2.68 9.47
N ALA A 24 -6.81 2.62 8.66
CA ALA A 24 -5.69 1.72 8.91
C ALA A 24 -4.93 2.10 10.18
N PHE A 25 -4.67 3.39 10.40
CA PHE A 25 -4.02 3.88 11.61
C PHE A 25 -4.85 3.61 12.87
N GLU A 26 -6.15 3.90 12.83
CA GLU A 26 -7.04 3.64 13.97
C GLU A 26 -7.06 2.15 14.37
N LYS A 27 -7.07 1.24 13.38
CA LYS A 27 -7.14 -0.21 13.62
C LYS A 27 -5.80 -0.82 14.03
N CYS A 28 -4.72 -0.45 13.36
CA CYS A 28 -3.43 -1.11 13.52
C CYS A 28 -2.55 -0.46 14.59
N LEU A 29 -2.75 0.83 14.85
CA LEU A 29 -1.94 1.62 15.78
C LEU A 29 -2.84 2.40 16.76
N PRO A 30 -3.77 1.72 17.47
CA PRO A 30 -4.67 2.39 18.39
C PRO A 30 -3.86 3.09 19.49
N HIS A 31 -4.19 4.34 19.78
CA HIS A 31 -3.52 5.14 20.82
C HIS A 31 -2.01 5.35 20.64
N SER A 32 -1.48 5.24 19.41
CA SER A 32 -0.08 5.58 19.17
C SER A 32 0.18 7.05 19.50
N SER A 33 1.01 7.29 20.51
CA SER A 33 1.58 8.60 20.85
C SER A 33 2.85 8.91 20.06
N HIS A 34 3.35 7.94 19.28
CA HIS A 34 4.58 8.07 18.50
C HIS A 34 4.31 8.61 17.10
N GLU A 35 5.30 9.31 16.56
CA GLU A 35 5.33 9.71 15.16
C GLU A 35 5.23 8.47 14.26
N ILE A 36 4.27 8.48 13.33
CA ILE A 36 4.06 7.38 12.40
C ILE A 36 4.90 7.65 11.14
N LEU A 37 5.84 6.76 10.87
CA LEU A 37 6.64 6.78 9.65
C LEU A 37 5.96 5.94 8.57
N LEU A 38 5.83 6.50 7.36
CA LEU A 38 5.24 5.81 6.22
C LEU A 38 6.32 5.14 5.39
N GLN A 39 6.29 3.82 5.28
CA GLN A 39 7.17 3.10 4.35
C GLN A 39 6.50 2.98 2.98
N GLN A 40 7.23 3.36 1.93
CA GLN A 40 6.86 3.19 0.52
C GLN A 40 8.13 3.12 -0.35
N ASP A 41 8.04 2.53 -1.54
CA ASP A 41 9.12 2.58 -2.51
C ASP A 41 9.18 3.94 -3.25
N ASN A 42 10.13 4.07 -4.17
CA ASN A 42 10.31 5.29 -4.97
C ASN A 42 9.54 5.28 -6.30
N ALA A 43 8.42 4.54 -6.42
CA ALA A 43 7.64 4.55 -7.65
C ALA A 43 7.18 5.98 -8.02
N ARG A 44 7.09 6.29 -9.32
CA ARG A 44 6.80 7.65 -9.83
C ARG A 44 5.58 8.31 -9.15
N PRO A 45 4.44 7.61 -8.92
CA PRO A 45 3.30 8.19 -8.22
C PRO A 45 3.60 8.58 -6.77
N HIS A 46 4.48 7.87 -6.08
CA HIS A 46 4.78 8.01 -4.65
C HIS A 46 5.73 9.18 -4.36
N VAL A 47 6.61 9.51 -5.31
CA VAL A 47 7.64 10.55 -5.18
C VAL A 47 7.34 11.83 -5.97
N SER A 48 6.18 11.91 -6.64
CA SER A 48 5.80 13.08 -7.42
C SER A 48 5.67 14.34 -6.57
N ILE A 49 5.79 15.51 -7.19
CA ILE A 49 5.61 16.80 -6.50
C ILE A 49 4.22 16.88 -5.84
N LYS A 50 3.20 16.33 -6.50
CA LYS A 50 1.82 16.34 -5.99
C LYS A 50 1.70 15.50 -4.72
N THR A 51 2.25 14.28 -4.73
CA THR A 51 2.23 13.38 -3.57
C THR A 51 3.07 13.93 -2.41
N ARG A 52 4.24 14.52 -2.69
CA ARG A 52 5.04 15.18 -1.65
C ARG A 52 4.32 16.37 -1.01
N LYS A 53 3.57 17.16 -1.78
CA LYS A 53 2.72 18.24 -1.24
C LYS A 53 1.60 17.68 -0.36
N TYR A 54 0.97 16.58 -0.78
CA TYR A 54 -0.03 15.88 0.03
C TYR A 54 0.54 15.42 1.37
N PHE A 55 1.71 14.76 1.38
CA PHE A 55 2.37 14.33 2.62
C PHE A 55 2.63 15.48 3.59
N LYS A 56 3.15 16.62 3.08
CA LYS A 56 3.35 17.81 3.90
C LYS A 56 2.03 18.33 4.51
N LYS A 57 0.96 18.35 3.72
CA LYS A 57 -0.37 18.80 4.18
C LYS A 57 -0.98 17.87 5.22
N LYS A 58 -0.69 16.56 5.13
CA LYS A 58 -1.27 15.53 6.00
C LYS A 58 -0.35 15.12 7.16
N HIS A 59 0.80 15.78 7.31
CA HIS A 59 1.83 15.42 8.30
C HIS A 59 2.21 13.94 8.22
N LEU A 60 2.39 13.44 6.99
CA LEU A 60 2.88 12.08 6.73
C LEU A 60 4.37 12.13 6.47
N HIS A 61 5.10 11.22 7.10
CA HIS A 61 6.57 11.21 7.12
C HIS A 61 7.08 9.96 6.39
N PRO A 62 7.24 10.01 5.05
CA PRO A 62 7.76 8.87 4.32
C PRO A 62 9.24 8.61 4.66
N ILE A 63 9.59 7.35 4.90
CA ILE A 63 10.97 6.92 5.11
C ILE A 63 11.74 7.03 3.77
N THR A 64 13.01 7.42 3.83
CA THR A 64 13.87 7.38 2.64
C THR A 64 14.12 5.93 2.25
N TRP A 65 13.74 5.55 1.04
CA TRP A 65 13.89 4.19 0.55
C TRP A 65 15.05 4.06 -0.45
N PRO A 66 15.97 3.10 -0.29
CA PRO A 66 17.00 2.83 -1.29
C PRO A 66 16.40 2.22 -2.57
N ALA A 67 17.01 2.54 -3.71
CA ALA A 67 16.57 2.01 -5.01
C ALA A 67 16.86 0.51 -5.10
N ASN A 68 15.94 -0.24 -5.72
CA ASN A 68 16.04 -1.70 -5.94
C ASN A 68 16.17 -2.53 -4.66
N SER A 69 15.68 -2.03 -3.52
CA SER A 69 15.74 -2.72 -2.23
C SER A 69 14.39 -3.30 -1.84
N ALA A 70 13.90 -4.24 -2.65
CA ALA A 70 12.69 -4.99 -2.34
C ALA A 70 12.88 -5.92 -1.14
N ASP A 71 14.11 -6.41 -0.93
CA ASP A 71 14.53 -7.23 0.20
C ASP A 71 14.34 -6.57 1.57
N LEU A 72 14.42 -5.23 1.62
CA LEU A 72 14.18 -4.46 2.84
C LEU A 72 12.67 -4.27 3.13
N ASN A 73 11.80 -4.57 2.18
CA ASN A 73 10.37 -4.29 2.29
C ASN A 73 9.59 -5.51 2.80
N LEU A 74 9.15 -5.46 4.06
CA LEU A 74 8.38 -6.54 4.69
C LEU A 74 7.09 -6.91 3.92
N ILE A 75 6.52 -5.99 3.12
CA ILE A 75 5.30 -6.30 2.35
C ILE A 75 5.55 -7.35 1.27
N GLU A 76 6.78 -7.48 0.75
CA GLU A 76 7.10 -8.49 -0.28
C GLU A 76 6.98 -9.90 0.28
N ASN A 77 7.37 -10.10 1.55
CA ASN A 77 7.17 -11.37 2.25
C ASN A 77 5.68 -11.68 2.44
N ILE A 78 4.87 -10.65 2.74
CA ILE A 78 3.41 -10.81 2.87
C ILE A 78 2.81 -11.19 1.52
N TRP A 79 3.24 -10.56 0.42
CA TRP A 79 2.79 -10.92 -0.92
C TRP A 79 3.15 -12.35 -1.29
N SER A 80 4.37 -12.80 -1.00
CA SER A 80 4.76 -14.20 -1.21
C SER A 80 3.85 -15.18 -0.46
N MET A 81 3.49 -14.88 0.79
CA MET A 81 2.56 -15.72 1.56
C MET A 81 1.13 -15.71 0.98
N ILE A 82 0.69 -14.59 0.43
CA ILE A 82 -0.61 -14.49 -0.25
C ILE A 82 -0.57 -15.33 -1.53
N ASP A 83 0.49 -15.22 -2.34
CA ASP A 83 0.66 -16.00 -3.57
C ASP A 83 0.62 -17.51 -3.30
N ASP A 84 1.33 -17.98 -2.25
CA ASP A 84 1.30 -19.38 -1.83
C ASP A 84 -0.11 -19.87 -1.47
N LYS A 85 -0.93 -19.01 -0.86
CA LYS A 85 -2.33 -19.32 -0.55
C LYS A 85 -3.20 -19.31 -1.80
N LEU A 86 -2.97 -18.38 -2.73
CA LEU A 86 -3.72 -18.27 -3.98
C LEU A 86 -3.57 -19.52 -4.86
N LEU A 87 -2.44 -20.24 -4.78
CA LEU A 87 -2.23 -21.52 -5.48
C LEU A 87 -3.29 -22.59 -5.17
N LYS A 88 -4.02 -22.45 -4.05
CA LYS A 88 -5.09 -23.38 -3.65
C LYS A 88 -6.43 -23.10 -4.34
N PHE A 89 -6.56 -21.97 -5.03
CA PHE A 89 -7.81 -21.53 -5.67
C PHE A 89 -7.74 -21.73 -7.19
N ASN A 90 -8.87 -22.11 -7.79
CA ASN A 90 -9.00 -22.17 -9.24
C ASN A 90 -9.43 -20.80 -9.78
N ILE A 91 -8.46 -19.94 -10.11
CA ILE A 91 -8.68 -18.55 -10.51
C ILE A 91 -8.59 -18.41 -12.03
N ASN A 92 -9.69 -18.01 -12.66
CA ASN A 92 -9.81 -17.89 -14.11
C ASN A 92 -10.24 -16.49 -14.59
N ASN A 93 -10.51 -15.57 -13.66
CA ASN A 93 -10.81 -14.18 -13.97
C ASN A 93 -10.46 -13.25 -12.79
N THR A 94 -10.46 -11.96 -13.05
CA THR A 94 -10.10 -10.92 -12.08
C THR A 94 -10.99 -10.91 -10.85
N GLU A 95 -12.28 -11.22 -10.99
CA GLU A 95 -13.22 -11.24 -9.86
C GLU A 95 -12.93 -12.40 -8.91
N GLN A 96 -12.65 -13.58 -9.46
CA GLN A 96 -12.19 -14.74 -8.69
C GLN A 96 -10.86 -14.45 -7.99
N LEU A 97 -9.92 -13.75 -8.64
CA LEU A 97 -8.67 -13.33 -8.02
C LEU A 97 -8.92 -12.39 -6.84
N LYS A 98 -9.73 -11.34 -7.02
CA LYS A 98 -10.06 -10.37 -5.96
C LYS A 98 -10.69 -11.06 -4.75
N ASN A 99 -11.63 -11.97 -4.98
CA ASN A 99 -12.28 -12.74 -3.93
C ASN A 99 -11.29 -13.67 -3.22
N ALA A 100 -10.46 -14.41 -3.96
CA ALA A 100 -9.44 -15.28 -3.38
C ALA A 100 -8.42 -14.49 -2.53
N MET A 101 -7.97 -13.33 -3.00
CA MET A 101 -7.04 -12.46 -2.26
C MET A 101 -7.63 -11.91 -0.95
N GLN A 102 -8.95 -11.77 -0.86
CA GLN A 102 -9.62 -11.37 0.38
C GLN A 102 -9.80 -12.53 1.38
N MET A 103 -9.75 -13.78 0.89
CA MET A 103 -9.85 -14.99 1.71
C MET A 103 -8.49 -15.54 2.15
N ALA A 104 -7.43 -15.24 1.39
CA ALA A 104 -6.05 -15.59 1.70
C ALA A 104 -5.55 -14.84 2.95
#